data_AF-A0A960WJB0-F1
#
_entry.id   AF-A0A960WJB0-F1
#
_cell.length_a   1.000
_cell.length_b   1.000
_cell.length_c   1.000
_cell.angle_alpha   90.00
_cell.angle_beta   90.00
_cell.angle_gamma   90.00
#
_symmetry.space_group_name_H-M   'P 1'
#
loop_
_entity.id
_entity.type
_entity.pdbx_description
1 polymer ?
#
loop_
_entity_poly.entity_id
_entity_poly.type
_entity_poly.pdbx_seq_one_letter_code
_entity_poly.pdbx_strand_id
1 'polypeptide(L)'
;VVIGSKPGIMQVFAATTNATFGSQTFGITTGTSNCGSGLLSYEMEQNSYMANNFESVQQDIAAGQGEKLNNLAFLMGCSSDSMGKFSSVTQANYDQIFNTNEEQAPEYVLYRIKQAVKSDTDLASSCNYVRL
;
A
#
# COMPACT_ATOMS: atom_id res chain seq x y z
N VAL A 1 48.19 12.27 9.22
CA VAL A 1 48.91 10.98 9.02
C VAL A 1 48.19 9.99 9.92
N VAL A 2 47.39 9.01 9.48
CA VAL A 2 47.26 8.28 8.22
C VAL A 2 45.77 7.99 7.99
N ILE A 3 45.28 8.22 6.76
CA ILE A 3 43.94 7.88 6.30
C ILE A 3 44.07 6.60 5.45
N GLY A 4 43.29 5.56 5.77
CA GLY A 4 43.26 4.28 5.07
C GLY A 4 41.89 3.96 4.45
N SER A 5 41.76 4.24 3.15
CA SER A 5 41.17 3.44 2.06
C SER A 5 39.75 2.80 2.12
N LYS A 6 38.77 3.56 1.59
CA LYS A 6 37.56 3.18 0.79
C LYS A 6 36.35 2.49 1.50
N PRO A 7 35.14 2.44 0.87
CA PRO A 7 34.11 3.47 0.91
C PRO A 7 32.76 2.95 1.48
N GLY A 8 32.01 3.81 2.19
CA GLY A 8 30.61 3.53 2.53
C GLY A 8 30.30 3.58 4.01
N ILE A 9 30.29 4.79 4.58
CA ILE A 9 29.76 5.06 5.94
C ILE A 9 28.99 6.38 5.91
N MET A 10 28.05 6.52 4.97
CA MET A 10 26.96 7.51 5.07
C MET A 10 25.66 6.79 5.48
N GLN A 11 25.77 5.85 6.42
CA GLN A 11 24.63 5.22 7.10
C GLN A 11 24.89 5.10 8.61
N VAL A 12 25.78 5.93 9.15
CA VAL A 12 26.09 5.95 10.60
C VAL A 12 26.00 7.38 11.11
N PHE A 13 24.91 8.07 10.77
CA PHE A 13 24.54 9.35 11.41
C PHE A 13 23.12 9.34 12.01
N ALA A 14 22.51 8.16 12.13
CA ALA A 14 21.27 7.96 12.89
C ALA A 14 21.44 6.90 13.99
N ALA A 15 22.67 6.73 14.49
CA ALA A 15 22.93 5.92 15.66
C ALA A 15 23.70 6.76 16.68
N THR A 16 23.21 6.74 17.92
CA THR A 16 23.82 7.26 19.15
C THR A 16 23.55 8.74 19.49
N THR A 17 22.46 8.96 20.23
CA THR A 17 22.39 9.81 21.44
C THR A 17 21.05 9.44 22.10
N ASN A 18 20.92 8.62 23.14
CA ASN A 18 21.70 8.40 24.35
C ASN A 18 21.61 6.92 24.76
N ALA A 19 22.76 6.31 25.03
CA ALA A 19 22.85 4.99 25.61
C ALA A 19 22.73 5.08 27.13
N THR A 20 21.56 4.84 27.70
CA THR A 20 21.40 4.48 29.11
C THR A 20 20.16 3.62 29.30
N PHE A 21 20.40 2.31 29.49
CA PHE A 21 19.49 1.28 30.00
C PHE A 21 18.35 0.78 29.08
N GLY A 22 18.46 -0.49 28.68
CA GLY A 22 17.30 -1.34 28.36
C GLY A 22 17.23 -1.85 26.92
N SER A 23 17.66 -3.10 26.72
CA SER A 23 16.96 -4.13 25.93
C SER A 23 16.49 -3.90 24.48
N GLN A 24 16.73 -2.76 23.83
CA GLN A 24 16.12 -2.47 22.51
C GLN A 24 17.05 -2.53 21.30
N THR A 25 18.34 -2.85 21.47
CA THR A 25 19.27 -2.86 20.33
C THR A 25 19.25 -4.16 19.52
N PHE A 26 18.49 -5.18 19.94
CA PHE A 26 18.20 -6.36 19.10
C PHE A 26 16.94 -6.19 18.24
N GLY A 27 16.13 -5.16 18.51
CA GLY A 27 14.85 -4.91 17.85
C GLY A 27 14.92 -4.02 16.61
N ILE A 28 15.98 -3.22 16.44
CA ILE A 28 16.05 -2.24 15.34
C ILE A 28 16.85 -2.76 14.13
N THR A 29 17.72 -3.75 14.30
CA THR A 29 18.51 -4.31 13.18
C THR A 29 18.05 -5.71 12.73
N THR A 30 16.96 -6.24 13.29
CA THR A 30 16.44 -7.58 12.97
C THR A 30 14.95 -7.59 12.59
N GLY A 31 14.34 -6.42 12.36
CA GLY A 31 12.88 -6.25 12.35
C GLY A 31 12.16 -6.15 10.99
N THR A 32 12.83 -6.17 9.83
CA THR A 32 12.12 -6.06 8.53
C THR A 32 12.60 -7.00 7.42
N SER A 33 13.43 -8.00 7.72
CA SER A 33 14.01 -8.88 6.67
C SER A 33 13.29 -10.21 6.45
N ASN A 34 12.04 -10.39 6.92
CA ASN A 34 11.25 -11.58 6.60
C ASN A 34 10.02 -11.31 5.71
N CYS A 35 9.98 -10.18 5.00
CA CYS A 35 9.06 -10.04 3.88
C CYS A 35 9.59 -10.91 2.74
N GLY A 36 9.13 -12.16 2.67
CA GLY A 36 9.44 -13.06 1.57
C GLY A 36 9.13 -12.36 0.25
N SER A 37 10.10 -12.31 -0.66
CA SER A 37 9.92 -11.80 -2.02
C SER A 37 8.72 -12.52 -2.68
N GLY A 38 7.57 -11.85 -2.77
CA GLY A 38 6.33 -12.47 -3.24
C GLY A 38 5.08 -11.63 -3.00
N LEU A 39 3.90 -12.23 -3.23
CA LEU A 39 2.58 -11.57 -3.17
C LEU A 39 2.27 -10.87 -1.82
N LEU A 40 2.83 -11.37 -0.72
CA LEU A 40 2.69 -10.75 0.60
C LEU A 40 3.23 -9.32 0.62
N SER A 41 4.27 -9.02 -0.16
CA SER A 41 4.82 -7.68 -0.31
C SER A 41 3.81 -6.70 -0.90
N TYR A 42 3.03 -7.12 -1.90
CA TYR A 42 2.02 -6.26 -2.54
C TYR A 42 0.85 -5.95 -1.61
N GLU A 43 0.41 -6.91 -0.78
CA GLU A 43 -0.65 -6.66 0.19
C GLU A 43 -0.23 -5.63 1.25
N MET A 44 0.99 -5.73 1.76
CA MET A 44 1.53 -4.74 2.70
C MET A 44 1.67 -3.36 2.05
N GLU A 45 2.11 -3.30 0.80
CA GLU A 45 2.21 -2.05 0.06
C GLU A 45 0.84 -1.40 -0.17
N GLN A 46 -0.17 -2.17 -0.59
CA GLN A 46 -1.55 -1.68 -0.75
C GLN A 46 -2.14 -1.19 0.58
N ASN A 47 -1.93 -1.93 1.68
CA ASN A 47 -2.40 -1.53 3.01
C ASN A 47 -1.73 -0.23 3.47
N SER A 48 -0.40 -0.14 3.33
CA SER A 48 0.37 1.07 3.65
C SER A 48 -0.08 2.25 2.79
N TYR A 49 -0.28 2.03 1.50
CA TYR A 49 -0.75 3.06 0.58
C TYR A 49 -2.13 3.59 0.98
N MET A 50 -3.08 2.69 1.28
CA MET A 50 -4.42 3.07 1.73
C MET A 50 -4.38 3.80 3.07
N ALA A 51 -3.56 3.36 4.02
CA ALA A 51 -3.41 4.04 5.30
C ALA A 51 -2.91 5.50 5.14
N ASN A 52 -2.00 5.75 4.20
CA ASN A 52 -1.42 7.08 3.98
C ASN A 52 -2.24 7.98 3.06
N ASN A 53 -3.08 7.41 2.19
CA ASN A 53 -3.80 8.15 1.14
C ASN A 53 -5.33 8.00 1.21
N PHE A 54 -5.87 7.51 2.33
CA PHE A 54 -7.27 7.11 2.47
C PHE A 54 -8.26 8.16 1.96
N GLU A 55 -8.17 9.39 2.49
CA GLU A 55 -9.09 10.47 2.14
C GLU A 55 -8.98 10.87 0.66
N SER A 56 -7.76 10.92 0.11
CA SER A 56 -7.53 11.23 -1.30
C SER A 56 -8.03 10.13 -2.22
N VAL A 57 -7.82 8.86 -1.87
CA VAL A 57 -8.38 7.72 -2.61
C VAL A 57 -9.91 7.80 -2.59
N GLN A 58 -10.51 8.06 -1.44
CA GLN A 58 -11.97 8.19 -1.32
C GLN A 58 -12.50 9.33 -2.23
N GLN A 59 -11.86 10.49 -2.20
CA GLN A 59 -12.24 11.63 -3.07
C GLN A 59 -12.09 11.28 -4.55
N ASP A 60 -10.98 10.65 -4.95
CA ASP A 60 -10.75 10.25 -6.33
C ASP A 60 -11.76 9.18 -6.80
N ILE A 61 -12.13 8.23 -5.94
CA ILE A 61 -13.21 7.26 -6.24
C ILE A 61 -14.53 7.99 -6.43
N ALA A 62 -14.89 8.93 -5.53
CA ALA A 62 -16.12 9.70 -5.66
C ALA A 62 -16.16 10.50 -6.98
N ALA A 63 -15.02 11.10 -7.36
CA ALA A 63 -14.86 11.81 -8.61
C ALA A 63 -14.84 10.89 -9.84
N GLY A 64 -14.55 9.59 -9.66
CA GLY A 64 -14.36 8.62 -10.74
C GLY A 64 -13.05 8.80 -11.51
N GLN A 65 -12.12 9.59 -10.97
CA GLN A 65 -10.82 9.87 -11.56
C GLN A 65 -9.88 10.45 -10.50
N GLY A 66 -8.57 10.24 -10.69
CA GLY A 66 -7.55 10.91 -9.90
C GLY A 66 -6.28 10.07 -9.79
N GLU A 67 -5.19 10.75 -9.41
CA GLU A 67 -3.87 10.12 -9.36
C GLU A 67 -3.83 9.03 -8.28
N LYS A 68 -4.45 9.26 -7.12
CA LYS A 68 -4.37 8.30 -6.02
C LYS A 68 -5.18 7.04 -6.30
N LEU A 69 -6.30 7.20 -7.01
CA LEU A 69 -7.07 6.09 -7.54
C LEU A 69 -6.30 5.27 -8.58
N ASN A 70 -5.66 5.93 -9.55
CA ASN A 70 -4.87 5.25 -10.58
C ASN A 70 -3.67 4.51 -9.99
N ASN A 71 -3.00 5.12 -9.02
CA ASN A 71 -1.90 4.47 -8.30
C ASN A 71 -2.37 3.25 -7.50
N LEU A 72 -3.56 3.31 -6.88
CA LEU A 72 -4.14 2.15 -6.21
C LEU A 72 -4.40 1.00 -7.19
N ALA A 73 -4.95 1.29 -8.36
CA ALA A 73 -5.15 0.30 -9.42
C ALA A 73 -3.82 -0.32 -9.89
N PHE A 74 -2.77 0.49 -10.03
CA PHE A 74 -1.43 0.00 -10.34
C PHE A 74 -0.88 -0.93 -9.26
N LEU A 75 -1.03 -0.58 -7.97
CA LEU A 75 -0.63 -1.44 -6.85
C LEU A 75 -1.43 -2.74 -6.76
N MET A 76 -2.67 -2.74 -7.27
CA MET A 76 -3.49 -3.94 -7.46
C MET A 76 -3.09 -4.77 -8.68
N GLY A 77 -2.09 -4.33 -9.44
CA GLY A 77 -1.55 -5.01 -10.60
C GLY A 77 -2.44 -4.93 -11.83
N CYS A 78 -3.31 -3.91 -11.92
CA CYS A 78 -4.16 -3.66 -13.07
C CYS A 78 -3.35 -3.18 -14.27
N SER A 79 -3.74 -3.60 -15.48
CA SER A 79 -3.16 -3.09 -16.73
C SER A 79 -3.50 -1.61 -16.96
N SER A 80 -2.72 -0.91 -17.79
CA SER A 80 -2.99 0.49 -18.16
C SER A 80 -4.38 0.68 -18.78
N ASP A 81 -4.84 -0.30 -19.56
CA ASP A 81 -6.09 -0.23 -20.29
C ASP A 81 -7.29 -0.46 -19.34
N SER A 82 -7.04 -1.10 -18.20
CA SER A 82 -8.03 -1.36 -17.16
C SER A 82 -8.25 -0.17 -16.22
N MET A 83 -7.43 0.88 -16.28
CA MET A 83 -7.49 2.00 -15.33
C MET A 83 -8.85 2.71 -15.37
N GLY A 84 -9.37 3.02 -16.56
CA GLY A 84 -10.68 3.66 -16.70
C GLY A 84 -11.83 2.76 -16.21
N LYS A 85 -11.74 1.45 -16.46
CA LYS A 85 -12.71 0.47 -15.96
C LYS A 85 -12.63 0.37 -14.43
N PHE A 86 -11.43 0.37 -13.85
CA PHE A 86 -11.22 0.35 -12.40
C PHE A 86 -11.87 1.57 -11.74
N SER A 87 -11.63 2.76 -12.28
CA SER A 87 -12.24 3.99 -11.76
C SER A 87 -13.76 3.96 -11.86
N SER A 88 -14.31 3.51 -13.00
CA SER A 88 -15.76 3.40 -13.18
C SER A 88 -16.39 2.38 -12.23
N VAL A 89 -15.79 1.20 -12.05
CA VAL A 89 -16.32 0.15 -11.17
C VAL A 89 -16.26 0.59 -9.71
N THR A 90 -15.14 1.17 -9.26
CA THR A 90 -15.02 1.64 -7.87
C THR A 90 -15.95 2.81 -7.57
N GLN A 91 -16.13 3.75 -8.52
CA GLN A 91 -17.11 4.83 -8.37
C GLN A 91 -18.55 4.30 -8.35
N ALA A 92 -18.91 3.37 -9.24
CA ALA A 92 -20.25 2.79 -9.29
C ALA A 92 -20.60 2.01 -8.00
N ASN A 93 -19.59 1.52 -7.28
CA ASN A 93 -19.73 0.81 -6.01
C ASN A 93 -19.41 1.70 -4.79
N TYR A 94 -19.33 3.02 -4.94
CA TYR A 94 -18.92 3.93 -3.86
C TYR A 94 -19.71 3.73 -2.57
N ASP A 95 -21.04 3.67 -2.66
CA ASP A 95 -21.92 3.51 -1.48
C ASP A 95 -21.70 2.18 -0.75
N GLN A 96 -21.31 1.13 -1.47
CA GLN A 96 -20.99 -0.17 -0.88
C GLN A 96 -19.58 -0.13 -0.25
N ILE A 97 -18.62 0.50 -0.91
CA ILE A 97 -17.23 0.60 -0.45
C ILE A 97 -17.12 1.47 0.83
N PHE A 98 -17.90 2.55 0.92
CA PHE A 98 -17.88 3.52 2.02
C PHE A 98 -19.17 3.51 2.86
N ASN A 99 -19.80 2.34 2.99
CA ASN A 99 -21.02 2.17 3.78
C ASN A 99 -20.77 2.53 5.26
N THR A 100 -21.35 3.62 5.75
CA THR A 100 -21.12 4.14 7.12
C THR A 100 -21.62 3.23 8.24
N ASN A 101 -22.38 2.17 7.92
CA ASN A 101 -22.81 1.16 8.88
C ASN A 101 -21.76 0.06 9.12
N GLU A 102 -20.66 0.08 8.36
CA GLU A 102 -19.56 -0.88 8.47
C GLU A 102 -18.27 -0.21 8.94
N GLU A 103 -17.29 -1.03 9.34
CA GLU A 103 -15.94 -0.56 9.69
C GLU A 103 -15.32 0.25 8.55
N GLN A 104 -14.81 1.45 8.88
CA GLN A 104 -14.28 2.43 7.92
C GLN A 104 -12.76 2.51 7.93
N ALA A 105 -12.08 1.74 8.79
CA ALA A 105 -10.63 1.70 8.77
C ALA A 105 -10.10 1.31 7.36
N PRO A 106 -8.99 1.91 6.89
CA PRO A 106 -8.52 1.81 5.51
C PRO A 106 -8.38 0.37 4.99
N GLU A 107 -8.01 -0.57 5.85
CA GLU A 107 -7.86 -1.98 5.53
C GLU A 107 -9.20 -2.66 5.16
N TYR A 108 -10.30 -2.28 5.81
CA TYR A 108 -11.64 -2.83 5.52
C TYR A 108 -12.22 -2.21 4.25
N VAL A 109 -11.99 -0.91 4.03
CA VAL A 109 -12.35 -0.26 2.77
C VAL A 109 -11.57 -0.86 1.61
N LEU A 110 -10.25 -1.06 1.77
CA LEU A 110 -9.43 -1.73 0.78
C LEU A 110 -9.95 -3.14 0.46
N TYR A 111 -10.34 -3.90 1.48
CA TYR A 111 -10.97 -5.20 1.29
C TYR A 111 -12.25 -5.12 0.44
N ARG A 112 -13.13 -4.14 0.67
CA ARG A 112 -14.33 -3.92 -0.15
C ARG A 112 -14.01 -3.47 -1.57
N ILE A 113 -12.99 -2.64 -1.78
CA ILE A 113 -12.50 -2.30 -3.11
C ILE A 113 -12.05 -3.57 -3.84
N LYS A 114 -11.27 -4.43 -3.18
CA LYS A 114 -10.82 -5.70 -3.76
C LYS A 114 -11.99 -6.62 -4.13
N GLN A 115 -13.07 -6.63 -3.33
CA GLN A 115 -14.29 -7.37 -3.68
C GLN A 115 -14.96 -6.81 -4.94
N ALA A 116 -15.12 -5.50 -5.04
CA ALA A 116 -15.70 -4.85 -6.23
C ALA A 116 -14.85 -5.11 -7.49
N VAL A 117 -13.53 -5.15 -7.36
CA VAL A 117 -12.60 -5.47 -8.45
C VAL A 117 -12.68 -6.95 -8.84
N LYS A 118 -12.88 -7.86 -7.89
CA LYS A 118 -13.05 -9.29 -8.16
C LYS A 118 -14.40 -9.66 -8.76
N SER A 119 -15.45 -8.87 -8.51
CA SER A 119 -16.78 -9.12 -9.07
C SER A 119 -16.89 -8.72 -10.54
N ASP A 120 -16.04 -7.81 -11.02
CA ASP A 120 -15.94 -7.46 -12.43
C ASP A 120 -14.97 -8.42 -13.16
N THR A 121 -15.43 -9.06 -14.23
CA THR A 121 -14.65 -10.09 -14.95
C THR A 121 -13.41 -9.53 -15.65
N ASP A 122 -13.50 -8.30 -16.18
CA ASP A 122 -12.40 -7.67 -16.91
C ASP A 122 -11.29 -7.27 -15.93
N LEU A 123 -11.69 -6.67 -14.81
CA LEU A 123 -10.75 -6.30 -13.74
C LEU A 123 -10.17 -7.52 -13.03
N ALA A 124 -10.96 -8.56 -12.76
CA ALA A 124 -10.46 -9.78 -12.14
C ALA A 124 -9.37 -10.48 -12.98
N SER A 125 -9.44 -10.36 -14.30
CA SER A 125 -8.44 -10.91 -15.23
C SER A 125 -7.22 -10.02 -15.43
N SER A 126 -7.36 -8.71 -15.21
CA SER A 126 -6.31 -7.72 -15.49
C SER A 126 -5.59 -7.20 -14.27
N CYS A 127 -6.16 -7.34 -13.07
CA CYS A 127 -5.58 -6.92 -11.79
C CYS A 127 -5.02 -8.12 -11.02
N ASN A 128 -3.71 -8.31 -11.09
CA ASN A 128 -3.06 -9.56 -10.65
C ASN A 128 -2.83 -9.68 -9.14
N TYR A 129 -2.92 -8.58 -8.38
CA TYR A 129 -2.56 -8.53 -6.96
C TYR A 129 -3.77 -8.25 -6.06
N VAL A 130 -4.94 -8.74 -6.46
CA VAL A 130 -6.22 -8.59 -5.74
C VAL A 130 -6.56 -9.91 -5.05
N ARG A 131 -6.36 -9.99 -3.74
CA ARG A 131 -6.70 -11.14 -2.90
C ARG A 131 -7.59 -10.72 -1.74
N LEU A 132 -8.56 -11.58 -1.40
CA LEU A 132 -9.50 -11.44 -0.28
C LEU A 132 -8.99 -12.19 0.95
#